data_AF-A0A2P4SYF8-F1
#
_entry.id   AF-A0A2P4SYF8-F1
#
_cell.length_a   1.000
_cell.length_b   1.000
_cell.length_c   1.000
_cell.angle_alpha   90.00
_cell.angle_beta   90.00
_cell.angle_gamma   90.00
#
_symmetry.space_group_name_H-M   'P 1'
#
loop_
_entity.id
_entity.type
_entity.pdbx_description
1 polymer ?
#
loop_
_entity_poly.entity_id
_entity_poly.type
_entity_poly.pdbx_seq_one_letter_code
_entity_poly.pdbx_strand_id
1 'polypeptide(L)'
;ETTPNPQPSEEEKTEPAPTQEVASPEQYIKHPLQNRWALWFFKNDKSKTWQANLRLISKFDTVEDFWALYNHIQLSSNLMPGCDYSLFKDGIEPMWEDEKNKRGGRWLITLTKQQRRSDLDRFWLET
;
A
#
# COMPACT_ATOMS: atom_id res chain seq x y z
N GLU A 1 -63.29 18.90 37.45
CA GLU A 1 -61.97 19.54 37.32
C GLU A 1 -60.96 18.72 38.12
N THR A 2 -60.15 17.91 37.44
CA THR A 2 -58.93 17.30 38.02
C THR A 2 -58.03 16.90 36.87
N THR A 3 -57.04 17.72 36.56
CA THR A 3 -55.97 17.41 35.60
C THR A 3 -54.67 17.19 36.38
N PRO A 4 -53.91 16.12 36.11
CA PRO A 4 -52.66 15.84 36.80
C PRO A 4 -51.48 16.57 36.17
N ASN A 5 -50.50 16.86 37.02
CA ASN A 5 -49.20 17.48 36.79
C ASN A 5 -48.30 16.65 35.84
N PRO A 6 -47.52 17.24 34.93
CA PRO A 6 -46.46 16.53 34.21
C PRO A 6 -45.08 16.73 34.89
N GLN A 7 -44.33 15.63 35.02
CA GLN A 7 -42.93 15.58 35.47
C GLN A 7 -41.98 16.26 34.46
N PRO A 8 -40.82 16.80 34.90
CA PRO A 8 -39.82 17.36 34.01
C PRO A 8 -39.02 16.26 33.31
N SER A 9 -38.84 16.41 32.01
CA SER A 9 -38.02 15.57 31.13
C SER A 9 -36.54 15.69 31.45
N GLU A 10 -35.88 14.56 31.67
CA GLU A 10 -34.42 14.43 31.79
C GLU A 10 -33.75 14.82 30.47
N GLU A 11 -32.82 15.78 30.52
CA GLU A 11 -31.96 16.17 29.41
C GLU A 11 -30.90 15.09 29.19
N GLU A 12 -31.03 14.35 28.09
CA GLU A 12 -30.03 13.39 27.62
C GLU A 12 -28.81 14.15 27.06
N LYS A 13 -27.74 14.19 27.88
CA LYS A 13 -26.47 14.82 27.58
C LYS A 13 -25.77 14.08 26.43
N THR A 14 -25.86 14.63 25.21
CA THR A 14 -25.16 14.11 24.04
C THR A 14 -23.64 14.34 24.21
N GLU A 15 -22.86 13.27 24.33
CA GLU A 15 -21.41 13.33 24.27
C GLU A 15 -20.97 13.71 22.84
N PRO A 16 -20.04 14.67 22.65
CA PRO A 16 -19.53 14.96 21.32
C PRO A 16 -18.58 13.84 20.86
N ALA A 17 -18.79 13.36 19.63
CA ALA A 17 -17.88 12.48 18.92
C ALA A 17 -16.45 13.04 18.89
N PRO A 18 -15.39 12.19 18.84
CA PRO A 18 -14.01 12.65 18.81
C PRO A 18 -13.81 13.54 17.59
N THR A 19 -13.60 14.82 17.85
CA THR A 19 -13.32 15.83 16.84
C THR A 19 -11.92 15.51 16.31
N GLN A 20 -11.81 15.09 15.04
CA GLN A 20 -10.52 15.06 14.37
C GLN A 20 -10.03 16.51 14.31
N GLU A 21 -9.05 16.85 15.15
CA GLU A 21 -8.31 18.09 15.04
C GLU A 21 -7.72 18.15 13.63
N VAL A 22 -8.25 19.07 12.82
CA VAL A 22 -7.78 19.31 11.46
C VAL A 22 -6.37 19.88 11.58
N ALA A 23 -5.36 19.01 11.42
CA ALA A 23 -3.97 19.39 11.41
C ALA A 23 -3.75 20.53 10.40
N SER A 24 -3.18 21.65 10.88
CA SER A 24 -2.92 22.83 10.06
C SER A 24 -2.08 22.47 8.82
N PRO A 25 -2.37 23.00 7.62
CA PRO A 25 -1.63 22.69 6.38
C PRO A 25 -0.13 22.98 6.45
N GLU A 26 0.29 23.83 7.38
CA GLU A 26 1.67 24.31 7.55
C GLU A 26 2.59 23.31 8.29
N GLN A 27 2.06 22.19 8.79
CA GLN A 27 2.82 21.17 9.54
C GLN A 27 3.07 19.85 8.78
N TYR A 28 2.76 19.78 7.48
CA TYR A 28 2.97 18.57 6.68
C TYR A 28 4.44 18.39 6.27
N ILE A 29 5.30 18.08 7.24
CA ILE A 29 6.65 17.57 6.97
C ILE A 29 6.54 16.06 6.77
N LYS A 30 6.77 15.62 5.52
CA LYS A 30 6.81 14.18 5.20
C LYS A 30 8.04 13.51 5.80
N HIS A 31 7.95 12.22 6.10
CA HIS A 31 9.04 11.43 6.65
C HIS A 31 9.94 10.91 5.51
N PRO A 32 11.20 11.39 5.39
CA PRO A 32 12.08 10.97 4.31
C PRO A 32 12.57 9.53 4.53
N LEU A 33 12.60 8.76 3.44
CA LEU A 33 13.27 7.46 3.39
C LEU A 33 14.75 7.66 3.07
N GLN A 34 15.58 6.72 3.53
CA GLN A 34 17.03 6.74 3.25
C GLN A 34 17.36 6.65 1.75
N ASN A 35 16.49 6.01 0.95
CA ASN A 35 16.65 5.86 -0.49
C ASN A 35 15.31 6.13 -1.17
N ARG A 36 15.37 6.58 -2.43
CA ARG A 36 14.22 6.57 -3.32
C ARG A 36 13.99 5.17 -3.86
N TRP A 37 12.74 4.78 -3.98
CA TRP A 37 12.29 3.48 -4.47
C TRP A 37 11.40 3.66 -5.70
N ALA A 38 11.35 2.61 -6.52
CA ALA A 38 10.56 2.50 -7.74
C ALA A 38 9.74 1.22 -7.68
N LEU A 39 8.41 1.36 -7.74
CA LEU A 39 7.49 0.24 -7.83
C LEU A 39 7.19 -0.06 -9.30
N TRP A 40 7.40 -1.30 -9.68
CA TRP A 40 7.18 -1.84 -11.02
C TRP A 40 6.05 -2.87 -11.00
N PHE A 41 5.30 -2.92 -12.10
CA PHE A 41 4.29 -3.92 -12.40
C PHE A 41 4.71 -4.71 -13.63
N PHE A 42 4.61 -6.02 -13.53
CA PHE A 42 4.77 -6.93 -14.65
C PHE A 42 3.42 -7.60 -14.94
N LYS A 43 3.04 -7.66 -16.22
CA LYS A 43 1.88 -8.45 -16.68
C LYS A 43 2.33 -9.38 -17.79
N ASN A 44 2.23 -10.68 -17.56
CA ASN A 44 2.64 -11.68 -18.55
C ASN A 44 1.68 -11.73 -19.75
N ASP A 45 1.96 -10.89 -20.76
CA ASP A 45 1.37 -10.97 -22.09
C ASP A 45 2.30 -11.77 -23.00
N LYS A 46 1.87 -12.99 -23.35
CA LYS A 46 2.66 -13.93 -24.16
C LYS A 46 2.97 -13.43 -25.58
N SER A 47 2.29 -12.39 -26.05
CA SER A 47 2.55 -11.78 -27.36
C SER A 47 3.72 -10.80 -27.36
N LYS A 48 4.20 -10.39 -26.19
CA LYS A 48 5.24 -9.37 -26.00
C LYS A 48 6.50 -9.97 -25.41
N THR A 49 7.61 -9.25 -25.59
CA THR A 49 8.86 -9.56 -24.87
C THR A 49 8.67 -9.31 -23.38
N TRP A 50 9.48 -9.98 -22.55
CA TRP A 50 9.43 -9.83 -21.10
C TRP A 50 9.63 -8.37 -20.67
N GLN A 51 10.60 -7.67 -21.28
CA GLN A 51 10.88 -6.27 -20.99
C GLN A 51 9.68 -5.37 -21.35
N ALA A 52 8.97 -5.65 -22.44
CA ALA A 52 7.79 -4.86 -22.85
C ALA A 52 6.57 -5.04 -21.91
N ASN A 53 6.57 -6.11 -21.12
CA ASN A 53 5.56 -6.43 -20.11
C ASN A 53 5.83 -5.78 -18.75
N LEU A 54 7.04 -5.27 -18.56
CA LEU A 54 7.45 -4.56 -17.36
C LEU A 54 7.08 -3.07 -17.48
N ARG A 55 6.47 -2.50 -16.43
CA ARG A 55 6.00 -1.12 -16.39
C ARG A 55 6.34 -0.49 -15.05
N LEU A 56 6.96 0.69 -15.08
CA LEU A 56 7.11 1.52 -13.89
C LEU A 56 5.73 2.08 -13.51
N ILE A 57 5.32 1.91 -12.25
CA ILE A 57 4.08 2.48 -11.72
C ILE A 57 4.35 3.87 -11.17
N SER A 58 5.25 3.95 -10.19
CA SER A 58 5.57 5.19 -9.49
C SER A 58 6.91 5.07 -8.76
N LYS A 59 7.46 6.22 -8.37
CA LYS A 59 8.65 6.33 -7.53
C LYS A 59 8.34 7.18 -6.31
N PHE A 60 8.88 6.81 -5.16
CA PHE A 60 8.67 7.51 -3.90
C PHE A 60 9.95 7.52 -3.06
N ASP A 61 10.15 8.58 -2.28
CA ASP A 61 11.27 8.76 -1.36
C ASP A 61 10.81 9.20 0.04
N THR A 62 9.50 9.15 0.31
CA THR A 62 8.91 9.41 1.63
C THR A 62 7.98 8.27 2.05
N VAL A 63 7.75 8.14 3.35
CA VAL A 63 6.82 7.15 3.92
C VAL A 63 5.38 7.43 3.47
N GLU A 64 4.98 8.70 3.43
CA GLU A 64 3.64 9.13 3.02
C GLU A 64 3.37 8.85 1.55
N ASP A 65 4.36 9.06 0.68
CA ASP A 65 4.20 8.76 -0.75
C ASP A 65 4.11 7.25 -1.01
N PHE A 66 4.81 6.43 -0.21
CA PHE A 66 4.61 4.99 -0.22
C PHE A 66 3.18 4.62 0.18
N TRP A 67 2.67 5.13 1.30
CA TRP A 67 1.32 4.80 1.77
C TRP A 67 0.23 5.33 0.83
N ALA A 68 0.42 6.52 0.27
CA ALA A 68 -0.46 7.04 -0.77
C ALA A 68 -0.50 6.09 -1.97
N LEU A 69 0.65 5.58 -2.44
CA LEU A 69 0.69 4.60 -3.52
C LEU A 69 0.05 3.26 -3.14
N TYR A 70 0.45 2.69 -2.00
CA TYR A 70 0.00 1.38 -1.52
C TYR A 70 -1.53 1.33 -1.40
N ASN A 71 -2.15 2.40 -0.90
CA ASN A 71 -3.60 2.48 -0.73
C ASN A 71 -4.37 2.67 -2.05
N HIS A 72 -3.69 2.97 -3.17
CA HIS A 72 -4.30 3.15 -4.48
C HIS A 72 -3.96 2.04 -5.49
N ILE A 73 -3.18 1.03 -5.08
CA ILE A 73 -2.86 -0.14 -5.92
C ILE A 73 -3.63 -1.37 -5.46
N GLN A 74 -3.73 -2.36 -6.34
CA GLN A 74 -4.35 -3.63 -6.03
C GLN A 74 -3.48 -4.41 -5.03
N LEU A 75 -4.10 -5.07 -4.05
CA LEU A 75 -3.38 -5.99 -3.16
C LEU A 75 -2.76 -7.15 -3.95
N SER A 76 -1.58 -7.60 -3.51
CA SER A 76 -0.81 -8.67 -4.14
C SER A 76 -1.59 -9.98 -4.26
N SER A 77 -2.43 -10.31 -3.29
CA SER A 77 -3.33 -11.48 -3.31
C SER A 77 -4.40 -11.43 -4.39
N ASN A 78 -4.80 -10.23 -4.82
CA ASN A 78 -5.84 -9.99 -5.81
C ASN A 78 -5.29 -9.73 -7.21
N LEU A 79 -3.97 -9.84 -7.42
CA LEU A 79 -3.38 -9.79 -8.75
C LEU A 79 -3.84 -10.97 -9.59
N MET A 80 -4.07 -10.71 -10.88
CA MET A 80 -4.33 -11.78 -11.84
C MET A 80 -3.11 -12.72 -11.92
N PRO A 81 -3.32 -14.03 -12.12
CA PRO A 81 -2.20 -14.96 -12.32
C PRO A 81 -1.27 -14.51 -13.45
N GLY A 82 0.04 -14.49 -13.18
CA GLY A 82 1.05 -14.00 -14.12
C GLY A 82 1.28 -12.48 -14.07
N CYS A 83 0.70 -11.78 -13.09
CA CYS A 83 1.06 -10.41 -12.76
C CYS A 83 1.93 -10.38 -11.50
N ASP A 84 2.96 -9.52 -11.50
CA ASP A 84 3.90 -9.38 -10.39
C ASP A 84 4.13 -7.91 -10.05
N TYR A 85 4.41 -7.62 -8.78
CA TYR A 85 4.99 -6.36 -8.34
C TYR A 85 6.48 -6.54 -8.04
N SER A 86 7.25 -5.46 -8.22
CA SER A 86 8.68 -5.43 -7.88
C SER A 86 9.04 -4.06 -7.35
N LEU A 87 9.64 -4.01 -6.14
CA LEU A 87 10.10 -2.78 -5.53
C LEU A 87 11.63 -2.76 -5.50
N PHE A 88 12.23 -1.80 -6.19
CA PHE A 88 13.69 -1.66 -6.30
C PHE A 88 14.10 -0.23 -5.96
N LYS A 89 15.36 -0.04 -5.57
CA LYS A 89 15.90 1.33 -5.43
C LYS A 89 15.84 2.04 -6.78
N ASP A 90 15.67 3.36 -6.75
CA ASP A 90 15.66 4.14 -7.98
C ASP A 90 16.98 3.98 -8.75
N GLY A 91 16.87 3.87 -10.08
CA GLY A 91 17.98 3.58 -10.99
C GLY A 91 18.37 2.10 -11.08
N ILE A 92 17.63 1.18 -10.46
CA ILE A 92 17.82 -0.27 -10.62
C ILE A 92 16.57 -0.86 -11.28
N GLU A 93 16.75 -1.49 -12.44
CA GLU A 93 15.68 -2.20 -13.12
C GLU A 93 15.47 -3.59 -12.51
N PRO A 94 14.23 -4.08 -12.35
CA PRO A 94 13.91 -5.36 -11.73
C PRO A 94 14.19 -6.55 -12.66
N MET A 95 15.37 -6.58 -13.30
CA MET A 95 15.79 -7.59 -14.25
C MET A 95 17.23 -8.04 -13.97
N TRP A 96 17.58 -9.26 -14.40
CA TRP A 96 18.86 -9.89 -14.09
C TRP A 96 20.02 -9.28 -14.89
N GLU A 97 19.71 -8.61 -16.00
CA GLU A 97 20.66 -7.90 -16.86
C GLU A 97 21.18 -6.60 -16.22
N ASP A 98 20.44 -6.01 -15.29
CA ASP A 98 20.86 -4.78 -14.59
C ASP A 98 22.20 -5.00 -13.88
N GLU A 99 23.11 -4.02 -13.99
CA GLU A 99 24.46 -4.12 -13.47
C GLU A 99 24.54 -4.37 -11.97
N LYS A 100 23.54 -3.90 -11.22
CA LYS A 100 23.43 -4.09 -9.78
C LYS A 100 22.87 -5.46 -9.42
N ASN A 101 22.16 -6.13 -10.33
CA ASN A 101 21.53 -7.43 -10.11
C ASN A 101 22.34 -8.61 -10.68
N LYS A 102 23.10 -8.41 -11.77
CA LYS A 102 23.79 -9.48 -12.52
C LYS A 102 24.76 -10.37 -11.71
N ARG A 103 25.24 -9.89 -10.56
CA ARG A 103 26.15 -10.62 -9.64
C ARG A 103 25.51 -10.92 -8.28
N GLY A 104 24.21 -10.69 -8.15
CA GLY A 104 23.45 -10.88 -6.92
C GLY A 104 22.80 -12.25 -6.84
N GLY A 105 21.75 -12.31 -6.02
CA GLY A 105 20.86 -13.46 -5.87
C GLY A 105 19.55 -13.00 -5.25
N ARG A 106 18.63 -13.93 -5.01
CA ARG A 106 17.38 -13.65 -4.30
C ARG A 106 17.05 -14.77 -3.31
N TRP A 107 16.47 -14.39 -2.19
CA TRP A 107 15.76 -15.32 -1.33
C TRP A 107 14.35 -15.51 -1.90
N LEU A 108 13.93 -16.77 -2.08
CA LEU A 108 12.64 -17.10 -2.66
C LEU A 108 11.76 -17.79 -1.63
N ILE A 109 10.65 -17.15 -1.29
CA ILE A 109 9.61 -17.71 -0.43
C ILE A 109 8.45 -18.16 -1.34
N THR A 110 8.15 -19.46 -1.34
CA THR A 110 7.03 -20.01 -2.11
C THR A 110 5.85 -20.25 -1.20
N LEU A 111 4.71 -19.63 -1.49
CA LEU A 111 3.47 -19.78 -0.73
C LEU A 111 2.53 -20.81 -1.38
N THR A 112 1.88 -21.62 -0.55
CA THR A 112 0.78 -22.48 -1.00
C THR A 112 -0.45 -21.65 -1.39
N LYS A 113 -1.42 -22.25 -2.09
CA LYS A 113 -2.68 -21.57 -2.46
C LYS A 113 -3.46 -21.05 -1.25
N GLN A 114 -3.41 -21.77 -0.12
CA GLN A 114 -4.08 -21.35 1.10
C GLN A 114 -3.37 -20.15 1.74
N GLN A 115 -2.04 -20.24 1.91
CA GLN A 115 -1.22 -19.14 2.43
C GLN A 115 -1.28 -17.89 1.54
N ARG A 116 -1.45 -18.05 0.22
CA ARG A 116 -1.65 -16.91 -0.69
C ARG A 116 -2.87 -16.07 -0.28
N ARG A 117 -3.93 -16.69 0.23
CA ARG A 117 -5.16 -15.99 0.64
C ARG A 117 -5.05 -15.37 2.03
N SER A 118 -4.34 -16.01 2.95
CA SER A 118 -4.23 -15.55 4.35
C SER A 118 -3.04 -14.63 4.61
N ASP A 119 -1.91 -14.85 3.93
CA ASP A 119 -0.61 -14.32 4.37
C ASP A 119 0.12 -13.48 3.32
N LEU A 120 -0.22 -13.58 2.03
CA LEU A 120 0.57 -12.92 0.97
C LEU A 120 0.62 -11.40 1.13
N ASP A 121 -0.52 -10.75 1.40
CA ASP A 121 -0.56 -9.29 1.52
C ASP A 121 0.22 -8.82 2.74
N ARG A 122 0.15 -9.58 3.83
CA ARG A 122 0.93 -9.30 5.05
C ARG A 122 2.42 -9.46 4.79
N PHE A 123 2.84 -10.58 4.17
CA PHE A 123 4.24 -10.78 3.83
C PHE A 123 4.76 -9.70 2.89
N TRP A 124 3.98 -9.32 1.88
CA TRP A 124 4.35 -8.26 0.94
C TRP A 124 4.53 -6.90 1.61
N LEU A 125 3.73 -6.59 2.63
CA LEU A 125 3.86 -5.33 3.38
C LEU A 125 5.05 -5.33 4.36
N GLU A 126 5.40 -6.48 4.91
CA GLU A 126 6.45 -6.62 5.94
C GLU A 126 7.87 -6.85 5.39
N THR A 127 8.03 -7.22 4.11
CA THR A 127 9.35 -7.53 3.50
C THR A 127 9.89 -6.40 2.65
#